data_AF-A0A5Q4SWM9-F1
#
_entry.id   AF-A0A5Q4SWM9-F1
#
_cell.length_a   1.000
_cell.length_b   1.000
_cell.length_c   1.000
_cell.angle_alpha   90.00
_cell.angle_beta   90.00
_cell.angle_gamma   90.00
#
_symmetry.space_group_name_H-M   'P 1'
#
loop_
_entity.id
_entity.type
_entity.pdbx_description
1 polymer ?
#
loop_
_entity_poly.entity_id
_entity_poly.type
_entity_poly.pdbx_seq_one_letter_code
_entity_poly.pdbx_strand_id
1 'polypeptide(L)'
;LEGVGDIAGVRVFKPVTSPSRTLRYGPAYGCTVEFWDEDEDGWRNSPRSATLLGRRLPSLEATAKLQVGEHAYPTLTQFTKKLMWDVDFPVDVVYTWVDGADPAWLRRRAEFSGEGYHAEAANAARYLSRDELRYSLRSLHMYAPWVRTVYLVTDDQTPSWLNTAVPGIEVVSHKDIFRSSAGLPTFNSHAIESQLHHIEGLSEHFLYFNDDVMLGNEVTPGDFFLSS
;
A
#
# COMPACT_ATOMS: atom_id res chain seq x y z
N LEU A 1 -37.52 -18.80 -18.48
CA LEU A 1 -36.45 -17.78 -18.46
C LEU A 1 -36.89 -16.49 -19.18
N GLU A 2 -38.15 -16.37 -19.63
CA GLU A 2 -38.75 -15.08 -19.97
C GLU A 2 -38.99 -14.30 -18.67
N GLY A 3 -38.24 -13.23 -18.45
CA GLY A 3 -38.35 -12.38 -17.25
C GLY A 3 -37.02 -11.99 -16.61
N VAL A 4 -35.91 -12.62 -17.02
CA VAL A 4 -34.59 -12.04 -16.81
C VAL A 4 -34.38 -11.06 -17.96
N GLY A 5 -34.34 -9.75 -17.69
CA GLY A 5 -33.98 -8.76 -18.71
C GLY A 5 -32.61 -9.05 -19.32
N ASP A 6 -32.23 -8.33 -20.37
CA ASP A 6 -30.97 -8.57 -21.07
C ASP A 6 -29.78 -8.61 -20.10
N ILE A 7 -28.94 -9.64 -20.26
CA ILE A 7 -27.80 -9.87 -19.37
C ILE A 7 -26.73 -8.83 -19.72
N ALA A 8 -26.58 -7.81 -18.89
CA ALA A 8 -25.58 -6.75 -19.03
C ALA A 8 -24.12 -7.20 -18.79
N GLY A 9 -23.91 -8.40 -18.25
CA GLY A 9 -22.57 -8.93 -17.98
C GLY A 9 -22.54 -10.09 -16.97
N VAL A 10 -21.34 -10.63 -16.76
CA VAL A 10 -21.07 -11.74 -15.85
C VAL A 10 -19.99 -11.35 -14.86
N ARG A 11 -20.18 -11.66 -13.58
CA ARG A 11 -19.16 -11.45 -12.54
C ARG A 11 -18.36 -12.73 -12.29
N VAL A 12 -17.07 -12.66 -12.59
CA VAL A 12 -16.12 -13.76 -12.43
C VAL A 12 -15.31 -13.54 -11.15
N PHE A 13 -15.25 -14.56 -10.30
CA PHE A 13 -14.44 -14.53 -9.09
C PHE A 13 -13.91 -15.93 -8.78
N LYS A 14 -12.82 -16.01 -8.02
CA LYS A 14 -12.26 -17.26 -7.51
C LYS A 14 -12.47 -17.31 -6.00
N PRO A 15 -13.22 -18.29 -5.47
CA PRO A 15 -13.32 -18.45 -4.03
C PRO A 15 -11.96 -18.87 -3.47
N VAL A 16 -11.52 -18.18 -2.41
CA VAL A 16 -10.30 -18.55 -1.68
C VAL A 16 -10.66 -18.75 -0.22
N THR A 17 -10.27 -19.91 0.30
CA THR A 17 -10.53 -20.33 1.66
C THR A 17 -9.24 -20.31 2.48
N SER A 18 -9.36 -19.86 3.72
CA SER A 18 -8.29 -19.98 4.70
C SER A 18 -8.08 -21.43 5.16
N PRO A 19 -6.94 -21.78 5.77
CA PRO A 19 -6.73 -23.11 6.37
C PRO A 19 -7.80 -23.51 7.39
N SER A 20 -8.41 -22.53 8.07
CA SER A 20 -9.57 -22.75 8.97
C SER A 20 -10.90 -22.92 8.25
N ARG A 21 -10.89 -23.08 6.91
CA ARG A 21 -12.07 -23.24 6.03
C ARG A 21 -13.02 -22.05 6.00
N THR A 22 -12.59 -20.88 6.44
CA THR A 22 -13.36 -19.64 6.28
C THR A 22 -13.17 -19.08 4.87
N LEU A 23 -14.26 -18.84 4.15
CA LEU A 23 -14.24 -18.15 2.86
C LEU A 23 -13.85 -16.69 3.07
N ARG A 24 -12.80 -16.23 2.39
CA ARG A 24 -12.31 -14.85 2.51
C ARG A 24 -12.67 -14.01 1.30
N TYR A 25 -12.58 -14.60 0.11
CA TYR A 25 -12.84 -13.90 -1.15
C TYR A 25 -14.00 -14.55 -1.87
N GLY A 26 -14.93 -13.73 -2.35
CA GLY A 26 -16.18 -14.12 -2.98
C GLY A 26 -16.60 -13.11 -4.04
N PRO A 27 -17.88 -13.08 -4.45
CA PRO A 27 -18.33 -12.23 -5.56
C PRO A 27 -18.07 -10.73 -5.33
N ALA A 28 -18.02 -10.25 -4.08
CA ALA A 28 -17.67 -8.86 -3.78
C ALA A 28 -16.31 -8.44 -4.38
N TYR A 29 -15.37 -9.37 -4.47
CA TYR A 29 -14.00 -9.18 -4.99
C TYR A 29 -13.84 -9.69 -6.44
N GLY A 30 -14.95 -9.93 -7.14
CA GLY A 30 -14.94 -10.40 -8.52
C GLY A 30 -14.79 -9.28 -9.55
N CYS A 31 -14.24 -9.63 -10.71
CA CYS A 31 -14.23 -8.77 -11.90
C CYS A 31 -15.54 -8.94 -12.65
N THR A 32 -16.08 -7.85 -13.21
CA THR A 32 -17.28 -7.91 -14.06
C THR A 32 -16.85 -7.84 -15.52
N VAL A 33 -17.24 -8.83 -16.31
CA VAL A 33 -17.16 -8.81 -17.78
C VAL A 33 -18.50 -8.29 -18.28
N GLU A 34 -18.49 -7.12 -18.89
CA GLU A 34 -19.71 -6.46 -19.38
C GLU A 34 -19.94 -6.78 -20.85
N PHE A 35 -21.22 -6.86 -21.23
CA PHE A 35 -21.63 -7.01 -22.63
C PHE A 35 -22.22 -5.68 -23.10
N TRP A 36 -21.56 -5.07 -24.08
CA TRP A 36 -21.87 -3.72 -24.53
C TRP A 36 -22.67 -3.76 -25.82
N ASP A 37 -23.82 -3.11 -25.82
CA ASP A 37 -24.71 -3.04 -26.98
C ASP A 37 -24.26 -1.97 -27.97
N GLU A 38 -24.61 -2.18 -29.24
CA GLU A 38 -24.47 -1.19 -30.31
C GLU A 38 -25.74 -0.35 -30.39
N ASP A 39 -25.61 0.97 -30.49
CA ASP A 39 -26.74 1.84 -30.83
C ASP A 39 -26.90 2.05 -32.34
N GLU A 40 -27.93 2.81 -32.71
CA GLU A 40 -28.28 3.12 -34.10
C GLU A 40 -27.16 3.85 -34.87
N ASP A 41 -26.25 4.53 -34.17
CA ASP A 41 -25.10 5.22 -34.76
C ASP A 41 -23.86 4.32 -34.89
N GLY A 42 -23.94 3.05 -34.47
CA GLY A 42 -22.81 2.12 -34.42
C GLY A 42 -21.93 2.26 -33.17
N TRP A 43 -22.31 3.08 -32.20
CA TRP A 43 -21.51 3.28 -30.98
C TRP A 43 -21.82 2.22 -29.92
N ARG A 44 -20.81 1.94 -29.10
CA ARG A 44 -20.85 0.95 -28.02
C ARG A 44 -21.25 1.61 -26.72
N ASN A 45 -22.30 1.10 -26.09
CA ASN A 45 -22.86 1.62 -24.85
C ASN A 45 -22.45 0.77 -23.66
N SER A 46 -21.87 1.41 -22.64
CA SER A 46 -21.61 0.74 -21.37
C SER A 46 -22.93 0.48 -20.63
N PRO A 47 -23.18 -0.77 -20.20
CA PRO A 47 -24.47 -1.15 -19.64
C PRO A 47 -24.65 -0.73 -18.17
N ARG A 48 -23.57 -0.38 -17.46
CA ARG A 48 -23.65 -0.04 -16.01
C ARG A 48 -23.12 1.36 -15.70
N SER A 49 -21.84 1.59 -15.97
CA SER A 49 -21.12 2.78 -15.52
C SER A 49 -20.35 3.43 -16.66
N ALA A 50 -20.23 4.76 -16.63
CA ALA A 50 -19.35 5.44 -17.58
C ALA A 50 -17.90 4.96 -17.39
N THR A 51 -17.20 4.78 -18.50
CA THR A 51 -15.74 4.61 -18.46
C THR A 51 -15.07 5.96 -18.23
N LEU A 52 -13.73 5.96 -18.10
CA LEU A 52 -12.93 7.18 -18.06
C LEU A 52 -13.13 8.10 -19.28
N LEU A 53 -13.67 7.58 -20.38
CA LEU A 53 -13.92 8.32 -21.62
C LEU A 53 -15.41 8.62 -21.84
N GLY A 54 -16.26 8.26 -20.87
CA GLY A 54 -17.71 8.41 -20.94
C GLY A 54 -18.46 7.07 -21.09
N ARG A 55 -19.79 7.19 -21.22
CA ARG A 55 -20.71 6.03 -21.31
C ARG A 55 -20.75 5.39 -22.70
N ARG A 56 -20.43 6.16 -23.75
CA ARG A 56 -20.46 5.74 -25.15
C ARG A 56 -19.05 5.77 -25.73
N LEU A 57 -18.67 4.71 -26.43
CA LEU A 57 -17.41 4.61 -27.16
C LEU A 57 -17.69 4.32 -28.63
N PRO A 58 -16.92 4.88 -29.58
CA PRO A 58 -17.15 4.65 -31.01
C PRO A 58 -16.80 3.21 -31.44
N SER A 59 -15.93 2.51 -30.71
CA SER A 59 -15.57 1.11 -30.95
C SER A 59 -14.94 0.50 -29.69
N LEU A 60 -15.01 -0.84 -29.57
CA LEU A 60 -14.26 -1.63 -28.58
C LEU A 60 -13.10 -2.40 -29.21
N GLU A 61 -12.86 -2.23 -30.51
CA GLU A 61 -11.71 -2.81 -31.18
C GLU A 61 -10.42 -2.22 -30.62
N ALA A 62 -9.53 -3.08 -30.14
CA ALA A 62 -8.29 -2.66 -29.52
C ALA A 62 -7.39 -1.92 -30.53
N THR A 63 -6.98 -0.72 -30.18
CA THR A 63 -6.07 0.13 -30.97
C THR A 63 -4.69 0.26 -30.33
N ALA A 64 -4.52 -0.25 -29.11
CA ALA A 64 -3.27 -0.21 -28.35
C ALA A 64 -3.12 -1.43 -27.43
N LYS A 65 -2.00 -1.47 -26.71
CA LYS A 65 -1.76 -2.42 -25.61
C LYS A 65 -1.39 -1.66 -24.34
N LEU A 66 -1.93 -2.09 -23.21
CA LEU A 66 -1.57 -1.58 -21.88
C LEU A 66 -0.80 -2.66 -21.12
N GLN A 67 0.34 -2.30 -20.55
CA GLN A 67 1.13 -3.18 -19.70
C GLN A 67 0.51 -3.20 -18.29
N VAL A 68 0.17 -4.39 -17.79
CA VAL A 68 -0.30 -4.60 -16.42
C VAL A 68 0.52 -5.76 -15.82
N GLY A 69 1.39 -5.44 -14.87
CA GLY A 69 2.40 -6.37 -14.38
C GLY A 69 3.29 -6.87 -15.53
N GLU A 70 3.45 -8.18 -15.64
CA GLU A 70 4.28 -8.82 -16.67
C GLU A 70 3.56 -8.99 -18.02
N HIS A 71 2.26 -8.65 -18.10
CA HIS A 71 1.43 -8.95 -19.28
C HIS A 71 0.97 -7.69 -20.01
N ALA A 72 0.87 -7.79 -21.34
CA ALA A 72 0.32 -6.75 -22.19
C ALA A 72 -1.10 -7.11 -22.63
N TYR A 73 -2.06 -6.25 -22.32
CA TYR A 73 -3.48 -6.46 -22.61
C TYR A 73 -3.96 -5.53 -23.74
N PRO A 74 -4.76 -6.03 -24.69
CA PRO A 74 -5.35 -5.20 -25.73
C PRO A 74 -6.32 -4.17 -25.13
N THR A 75 -6.24 -2.92 -25.57
CA THR A 75 -7.09 -1.82 -25.10
C THR A 75 -7.26 -0.73 -26.16
N LEU A 76 -8.02 0.32 -25.85
CA LEU A 76 -8.11 1.52 -26.66
C LEU A 76 -6.96 2.49 -26.34
N THR A 77 -6.43 3.17 -27.35
CA THR A 77 -5.31 4.14 -27.22
C THR A 77 -5.57 5.20 -26.15
N GLN A 78 -6.82 5.59 -25.95
CA GLN A 78 -7.23 6.59 -24.97
C GLN A 78 -7.05 6.10 -23.53
N PHE A 79 -7.21 4.80 -23.26
CA PHE A 79 -6.96 4.21 -21.94
C PHE A 79 -5.46 4.05 -21.62
N THR A 80 -4.57 4.35 -22.57
CA THR A 80 -3.12 4.36 -22.33
C THR A 80 -2.58 5.77 -22.09
N LYS A 81 -3.45 6.78 -22.04
CA LYS A 81 -3.05 8.18 -21.85
C LYS A 81 -3.18 8.55 -20.39
N LYS A 82 -2.22 9.37 -19.93
CA LYS A 82 -2.32 10.03 -18.64
C LYS A 82 -3.48 11.04 -18.68
N LEU A 83 -4.36 10.97 -17.71
CA LEU A 83 -5.49 11.87 -17.50
C LEU A 83 -5.10 13.01 -16.55
N MET A 84 -5.93 14.06 -16.53
CA MET A 84 -5.67 15.26 -15.73
C MET A 84 -5.67 15.00 -14.20
N TRP A 85 -6.34 13.94 -13.75
CA TRP A 85 -6.43 13.51 -12.35
C TRP A 85 -5.47 12.37 -12.02
N ASP A 86 -4.61 11.96 -12.96
CA ASP A 86 -3.62 10.91 -12.68
C ASP A 86 -2.44 11.50 -11.91
N VAL A 87 -2.13 10.88 -10.78
CA VAL A 87 -0.89 11.11 -10.03
C VAL A 87 0.27 10.43 -10.77
N ASP A 88 1.25 11.21 -11.25
CA ASP A 88 2.44 10.71 -11.98
C ASP A 88 3.77 10.94 -11.27
N PHE A 89 3.77 11.54 -10.09
CA PHE A 89 4.97 11.60 -9.27
C PHE A 89 5.17 10.27 -8.54
N PRO A 90 6.43 9.87 -8.30
CA PRO A 90 6.71 8.68 -7.50
C PRO A 90 6.28 8.90 -6.05
N VAL A 91 5.75 7.85 -5.43
CA VAL A 91 5.37 7.88 -4.02
C VAL A 91 6.09 6.78 -3.27
N ASP A 92 6.76 7.16 -2.19
CA ASP A 92 7.41 6.24 -1.26
C ASP A 92 6.57 6.04 0.00
N VAL A 93 6.90 5.02 0.79
CA VAL A 93 6.30 4.80 2.10
C VAL A 93 7.39 4.68 3.15
N VAL A 94 7.23 5.39 4.25
CA VAL A 94 8.16 5.38 5.37
C VAL A 94 7.48 4.72 6.56
N TYR A 95 8.08 3.62 7.04
CA TYR A 95 7.72 2.95 8.27
C TYR A 95 8.67 3.33 9.39
N THR A 96 8.15 3.46 10.60
CA THR A 96 8.95 3.48 11.83
C THR A 96 8.75 2.17 12.56
N TRP A 97 9.84 1.58 13.05
CA TRP A 97 9.77 0.33 13.80
C TRP A 97 10.96 0.16 14.74
N VAL A 98 10.70 -0.44 15.91
CA VAL A 98 11.73 -0.92 16.83
C VAL A 98 11.36 -2.30 17.37
N ASP A 99 12.37 -3.16 17.52
CA ASP A 99 12.27 -4.40 18.27
C ASP A 99 12.30 -4.10 19.77
N GLY A 100 11.13 -4.10 20.39
CA GLY A 100 11.00 -3.93 21.83
C GLY A 100 11.59 -5.07 22.67
N ALA A 101 11.91 -6.22 22.05
CA ALA A 101 12.55 -7.36 22.71
C ALA A 101 14.09 -7.34 22.58
N ASP A 102 14.67 -6.43 21.79
CA ASP A 102 16.13 -6.32 21.64
C ASP A 102 16.81 -5.95 22.97
N PRO A 103 17.64 -6.83 23.55
CA PRO A 103 18.31 -6.56 24.82
C PRO A 103 19.25 -5.36 24.77
N ALA A 104 19.88 -5.06 23.63
CA ALA A 104 20.77 -3.91 23.50
C ALA A 104 19.97 -2.60 23.50
N TRP A 105 18.85 -2.57 22.80
CA TRP A 105 17.93 -1.44 22.80
C TRP A 105 17.33 -1.21 24.19
N LEU A 106 16.88 -2.27 24.87
CA LEU A 106 16.35 -2.19 26.23
C LEU A 106 17.38 -1.64 27.24
N ARG A 107 18.66 -2.04 27.13
CA ARG A 107 19.74 -1.49 27.96
C ARG A 107 19.95 0.00 27.73
N ARG A 108 20.10 0.42 26.46
CA ARG A 108 20.25 1.85 26.11
C ARG A 108 19.07 2.66 26.64
N ARG A 109 17.85 2.15 26.49
CA ARG A 109 16.65 2.82 26.98
C ARG A 109 16.62 2.96 28.49
N ALA A 110 16.97 1.90 29.23
CA ALA A 110 16.99 1.91 30.69
C ALA A 110 17.97 2.96 31.23
N GLU A 111 19.17 3.06 30.62
CA GLU A 111 20.20 4.06 30.97
C GLU A 111 19.70 5.50 30.76
N PHE A 112 18.86 5.74 29.76
CA PHE A 112 18.29 7.06 29.46
C PHE A 112 17.09 7.45 30.33
N SER A 113 16.33 6.47 30.85
CA SER A 113 15.11 6.76 31.61
C SER A 113 15.34 7.23 33.05
N GLY A 114 16.53 6.99 33.65
CA GLY A 114 16.79 7.27 35.06
C GLY A 114 15.90 6.44 36.02
N GLU A 115 16.33 6.27 37.26
CA GLU A 115 15.65 5.41 38.25
C GLU A 115 14.17 5.76 38.45
N GLY A 116 13.29 4.77 38.26
CA GLY A 116 11.89 4.80 38.69
C GLY A 116 10.88 5.11 37.59
N TYR A 117 10.73 4.24 36.59
CA TYR A 117 9.54 4.25 35.73
C TYR A 117 8.56 3.15 36.14
N HIS A 118 7.33 3.58 36.44
CA HIS A 118 6.23 2.79 36.98
C HIS A 118 6.06 1.43 36.27
N ALA A 119 5.92 0.37 37.08
CA ALA A 119 5.64 -0.99 36.63
C ALA A 119 4.36 -1.10 35.75
N GLU A 120 3.50 -0.09 35.74
CA GLU A 120 2.31 -0.01 34.88
C GLU A 120 2.62 0.42 33.42
N ALA A 121 3.72 1.14 33.19
CA ALA A 121 4.25 1.44 31.86
C ALA A 121 5.21 0.36 31.33
N ALA A 122 5.68 -0.52 32.23
CA ALA A 122 6.37 -1.77 31.91
C ALA A 122 5.40 -2.88 31.49
N ASN A 123 4.38 -2.54 30.71
CA ASN A 123 3.52 -3.56 30.13
C ASN A 123 4.36 -4.28 29.06
N ALA A 124 4.92 -5.44 29.40
CA ALA A 124 5.60 -6.35 28.47
C ALA A 124 4.73 -6.67 27.24
N ALA A 125 3.41 -6.47 27.35
CA ALA A 125 2.45 -6.55 26.25
C ALA A 125 2.60 -5.46 25.15
N ARG A 126 3.20 -4.29 25.45
CA ARG A 126 3.44 -3.21 24.46
C ARG A 126 4.67 -3.45 23.58
N TYR A 127 5.55 -4.39 23.96
CA TYR A 127 6.78 -4.72 23.25
C TYR A 127 6.81 -6.16 22.72
N LEU A 128 5.72 -6.91 22.95
CA LEU A 128 5.53 -8.21 22.33
C LEU A 128 5.22 -7.97 20.85
N SER A 129 6.22 -8.07 19.97
CA SER A 129 6.00 -8.06 18.53
C SER A 129 5.14 -9.26 18.15
N ARG A 130 3.94 -9.02 17.61
CA ARG A 130 2.99 -10.03 17.11
C ARG A 130 3.05 -10.10 15.58
N ASP A 131 4.24 -9.91 15.02
CA ASP A 131 4.48 -9.82 13.58
C ASP A 131 3.69 -8.69 12.89
N GLU A 132 3.27 -7.62 13.59
CA GLU A 132 2.45 -6.53 13.02
C GLU A 132 3.08 -5.93 11.77
N LEU A 133 4.35 -5.50 11.86
CA LEU A 133 5.11 -4.97 10.73
C LEU A 133 5.09 -5.93 9.52
N ARG A 134 5.22 -7.23 9.76
CA ARG A 134 5.24 -8.26 8.71
C ARG A 134 3.91 -8.31 7.97
N TYR A 135 2.80 -8.21 8.68
CA TYR A 135 1.47 -8.19 8.07
C TYR A 135 1.14 -6.83 7.46
N SER A 136 1.60 -5.74 8.05
CA SER A 136 1.48 -4.39 7.51
C SER A 136 2.16 -4.28 6.14
N LEU A 137 3.44 -4.65 6.02
CA LEU A 137 4.18 -4.62 4.75
C LEU A 137 3.52 -5.49 3.67
N ARG A 138 2.96 -6.65 4.06
CA ARG A 138 2.21 -7.51 3.12
C ARG A 138 0.90 -6.88 2.67
N SER A 139 0.20 -6.18 3.58
CA SER A 139 -1.01 -5.45 3.22
C SER A 139 -0.68 -4.30 2.27
N LEU A 140 0.42 -3.58 2.49
CA LEU A 140 0.90 -2.53 1.61
C LEU A 140 1.20 -3.09 0.21
N HIS A 141 1.99 -4.17 0.14
CA HIS A 141 2.33 -4.80 -1.13
C HIS A 141 1.09 -5.30 -1.89
N MET A 142 0.07 -5.78 -1.18
CA MET A 142 -1.17 -6.27 -1.77
C MET A 142 -2.08 -5.14 -2.28
N TYR A 143 -2.17 -4.04 -1.54
CA TYR A 143 -3.21 -3.04 -1.74
C TYR A 143 -2.71 -1.68 -2.24
N ALA A 144 -1.40 -1.44 -2.26
CA ALA A 144 -0.77 -0.27 -2.83
C ALA A 144 0.45 -0.66 -3.70
N PRO A 145 0.28 -1.47 -4.76
CA PRO A 145 1.39 -1.97 -5.57
C PRO A 145 2.10 -0.87 -6.40
N TRP A 146 1.59 0.35 -6.37
CA TRP A 146 2.16 1.53 -7.02
C TRP A 146 3.26 2.22 -6.21
N VAL A 147 3.45 1.84 -4.93
CA VAL A 147 4.54 2.37 -4.09
C VAL A 147 5.89 2.07 -4.73
N ARG A 148 6.73 3.09 -4.84
CA ARG A 148 8.06 2.98 -5.46
C ARG A 148 9.07 2.31 -4.52
N THR A 149 9.30 2.92 -3.36
CA THR A 149 10.25 2.42 -2.36
C THR A 149 9.62 2.46 -0.96
N VAL A 150 9.87 1.41 -0.17
CA VAL A 150 9.53 1.34 1.25
C VAL A 150 10.79 1.56 2.07
N TYR A 151 10.82 2.64 2.87
CA TYR A 151 11.89 2.87 3.84
C TYR A 151 11.44 2.41 5.23
N LEU A 152 12.18 1.49 5.83
CA LEU A 152 11.98 1.02 7.18
C LEU A 152 12.99 1.70 8.10
N VAL A 153 12.55 2.73 8.81
CA VAL A 153 13.36 3.51 9.75
C VAL A 153 13.40 2.83 11.11
N THR A 154 14.62 2.52 11.59
CA THR A 154 14.83 1.75 12.83
C THR A 154 16.00 2.29 13.67
N ASP A 155 16.11 1.79 14.91
CA ASP A 155 17.27 2.06 15.79
C ASP A 155 18.43 1.09 15.54
N ASP A 156 18.92 1.03 14.29
CA ASP A 156 19.94 0.07 13.80
C ASP A 156 19.52 -1.41 13.88
N GLN A 157 18.22 -1.66 13.81
CA GLN A 157 17.65 -3.00 13.86
C GLN A 157 17.17 -3.43 12.48
N THR A 158 17.16 -4.74 12.24
CA THR A 158 16.57 -5.32 11.04
C THR A 158 15.73 -6.53 11.45
N PRO A 159 14.42 -6.57 11.10
CA PRO A 159 13.60 -7.74 11.40
C PRO A 159 14.21 -9.00 10.79
N SER A 160 14.34 -10.07 11.59
CA SER A 160 15.03 -11.30 11.16
C SER A 160 14.38 -12.01 9.97
N TRP A 161 13.10 -11.78 9.74
CA TRP A 161 12.33 -12.32 8.62
C TRP A 161 12.40 -11.44 7.36
N LEU A 162 12.94 -10.22 7.45
CA LEU A 162 12.99 -9.28 6.33
C LEU A 162 14.17 -9.60 5.41
N ASN A 163 13.89 -9.83 4.14
CA ASN A 163 14.92 -9.96 3.12
C ASN A 163 15.24 -8.59 2.50
N THR A 164 16.35 -7.99 2.92
CA THR A 164 16.79 -6.66 2.44
C THR A 164 17.42 -6.69 1.05
N ALA A 165 17.58 -7.86 0.43
CA ALA A 165 18.05 -7.97 -0.95
C ALA A 165 16.94 -7.77 -1.99
N VAL A 166 15.67 -7.69 -1.56
CA VAL A 166 14.54 -7.43 -2.45
C VAL A 166 14.56 -5.95 -2.86
N PRO A 167 14.48 -5.62 -4.15
CA PRO A 167 14.41 -4.23 -4.58
C PRO A 167 13.12 -3.55 -4.10
N GLY A 168 13.20 -2.25 -3.79
CA GLY A 168 12.06 -1.45 -3.34
C GLY A 168 11.81 -1.48 -1.83
N ILE A 169 12.72 -2.05 -1.03
CA ILE A 169 12.72 -1.90 0.44
C ILE A 169 14.12 -1.59 0.95
N GLU A 170 14.23 -0.56 1.79
CA GLU A 170 15.50 -0.09 2.36
C GLU A 170 15.36 0.08 3.88
N VAL A 171 16.33 -0.40 4.64
CA VAL A 171 16.38 -0.21 6.10
C VAL A 171 17.28 0.98 6.37
N VAL A 172 16.75 1.97 7.09
CA VAL A 172 17.43 3.25 7.36
C VAL A 172 17.60 3.42 8.86
N SER A 173 18.79 3.80 9.31
CA SER A 173 19.04 4.07 10.72
C SER A 173 18.49 5.43 11.13
N HIS A 174 18.04 5.57 12.38
CA HIS A 174 17.86 6.88 13.01
C HIS A 174 19.09 7.78 12.86
N LYS A 175 20.30 7.21 12.86
CA LYS A 175 21.55 7.97 12.71
C LYS A 175 21.68 8.63 11.33
N ASP A 176 21.07 8.05 10.31
CA ASP A 176 21.18 8.53 8.94
C ASP A 176 20.25 9.74 8.68
N ILE A 177 19.16 9.85 9.45
CA ILE A 177 18.16 10.93 9.28
C ILE A 177 18.35 12.10 10.25
N PHE A 178 19.08 11.90 11.35
CA PHE A 178 19.38 12.98 12.30
C PHE A 178 20.65 13.73 11.87
N ARG A 179 20.53 15.05 11.65
CA ARG A 179 21.68 15.91 11.29
C ARG A 179 22.75 16.03 12.38
N SER A 180 22.41 15.72 13.62
CA SER A 180 23.32 15.75 14.78
C SER A 180 23.08 14.53 15.65
N SER A 181 24.16 13.85 16.01
CA SER A 181 24.13 12.71 16.94
C SER A 181 23.78 13.12 18.37
N ALA A 182 23.78 14.43 18.70
CA ALA A 182 23.42 14.92 20.03
C ALA A 182 21.97 14.62 20.42
N GLY A 183 21.08 14.42 19.44
CA GLY A 183 19.69 14.03 19.65
C GLY A 183 19.46 12.52 19.79
N LEU A 184 20.52 11.70 19.71
CA LEU A 184 20.43 10.25 19.71
C LEU A 184 21.17 9.61 20.90
N PRO A 185 20.72 8.43 21.38
CA PRO A 185 19.44 7.79 21.04
C PRO A 185 18.24 8.60 21.55
N THR A 186 17.15 8.58 20.78
CA THR A 186 15.86 9.12 21.22
C THR A 186 14.84 7.98 21.23
N PHE A 187 14.01 7.96 22.26
CA PHE A 187 12.90 7.01 22.40
C PHE A 187 11.54 7.70 22.19
N ASN A 188 11.55 8.90 21.61
CA ASN A 188 10.37 9.69 21.29
C ASN A 188 10.07 9.59 19.79
N SER A 189 8.94 8.96 19.44
CA SER A 189 8.51 8.79 18.04
C SER A 189 8.37 10.12 17.30
N HIS A 190 7.82 11.16 17.93
CA HIS A 190 7.67 12.48 17.30
C HIS A 190 9.01 13.11 16.91
N ALA A 191 10.06 12.86 17.70
CA ALA A 191 11.40 13.33 17.36
C ALA A 191 11.91 12.64 16.09
N ILE A 192 11.69 11.34 15.96
CA ILE A 192 12.07 10.55 14.78
C ILE A 192 11.24 10.96 13.55
N GLU A 193 9.92 11.04 13.70
CA GLU A 193 8.97 11.44 12.65
C GLU A 193 9.32 12.81 12.05
N SER A 194 9.78 13.75 12.88
CA SER A 194 10.20 15.08 12.41
C SER A 194 11.42 15.05 11.48
N GLN A 195 12.17 13.95 11.44
CA GLN A 195 13.41 13.83 10.67
C GLN A 195 13.28 12.96 9.41
N LEU A 196 12.12 12.33 9.15
CA LEU A 196 11.96 11.36 8.05
C LEU A 196 12.27 11.96 6.66
N HIS A 197 12.02 13.25 6.47
CA HIS A 197 12.31 13.96 5.23
C HIS A 197 13.81 14.08 4.90
N HIS A 198 14.72 13.66 5.80
CA HIS A 198 16.17 13.60 5.56
C HIS A 198 16.65 12.27 4.97
N ILE A 199 15.78 11.28 4.81
CA ILE A 199 16.15 10.00 4.18
C ILE A 199 16.70 10.27 2.77
N GLU A 200 17.91 9.80 2.50
CA GLU A 200 18.53 9.93 1.18
C GLU A 200 17.71 9.16 0.13
N GLY A 201 17.41 9.80 -1.00
CA GLY A 201 16.62 9.20 -2.09
C GLY A 201 15.10 9.19 -1.89
N LEU A 202 14.60 9.63 -0.74
CA LEU A 202 13.17 9.76 -0.47
C LEU A 202 12.50 10.71 -1.49
N SER A 203 11.36 10.30 -2.03
CA SER A 203 10.54 11.14 -2.89
C SER A 203 10.00 12.36 -2.14
N GLU A 204 9.77 13.46 -2.86
CA GLU A 204 9.05 14.62 -2.31
C GLU A 204 7.65 14.24 -1.82
N HIS A 205 7.05 13.19 -2.38
CA HIS A 205 5.75 12.67 -1.97
C HIS A 205 5.95 11.30 -1.32
N PHE A 206 5.63 11.20 -0.03
CA PHE A 206 5.68 9.95 0.69
C PHE A 206 4.52 9.84 1.67
N LEU A 207 4.17 8.60 2.02
CA LEU A 207 3.23 8.30 3.08
C LEU A 207 3.98 7.82 4.33
N TYR A 208 3.55 8.26 5.50
CA TYR A 208 4.04 7.74 6.77
C TYR A 208 3.08 6.68 7.32
N PHE A 209 3.61 5.50 7.64
CA PHE A 209 2.88 4.39 8.24
C PHE A 209 3.57 4.01 9.56
N ASN A 210 2.78 3.79 10.61
CA ASN A 210 3.27 3.04 11.76
C ASN A 210 3.23 1.53 11.45
N ASP A 211 3.98 0.72 12.19
CA ASP A 211 4.12 -0.72 11.96
C ASP A 211 2.83 -1.54 12.15
N ASP A 212 1.86 -0.98 12.86
CA ASP A 212 0.54 -1.55 13.15
C ASP A 212 -0.59 -1.05 12.23
N VAL A 213 -0.27 -0.25 11.20
CA VAL A 213 -1.25 0.17 10.18
C VAL A 213 -1.37 -0.89 9.10
N MET A 214 -2.60 -1.33 8.78
CA MET A 214 -2.84 -2.25 7.66
C MET A 214 -3.86 -1.69 6.68
N LEU A 215 -3.57 -1.85 5.39
CA LEU A 215 -4.54 -1.59 4.33
C LEU A 215 -5.55 -2.74 4.26
N GLY A 216 -6.83 -2.39 4.23
CA GLY A 216 -7.93 -3.37 4.18
C GLY A 216 -8.48 -3.64 2.78
N ASN A 217 -8.21 -2.75 1.83
CA ASN A 217 -8.62 -2.81 0.42
C ASN A 217 -7.60 -2.06 -0.44
N GLU A 218 -7.66 -2.27 -1.75
CA GLU A 218 -6.85 -1.56 -2.73
C GLU A 218 -7.07 -0.05 -2.63
N VAL A 219 -5.97 0.70 -2.61
CA VAL A 219 -5.93 2.15 -2.61
C VAL A 219 -5.10 2.62 -3.80
N THR A 220 -5.35 3.84 -4.23
CA THR A 220 -4.65 4.54 -5.30
C THR A 220 -3.90 5.74 -4.72
N PRO A 221 -2.88 6.29 -5.43
CA PRO A 221 -2.25 7.53 -4.97
C PRO A 221 -3.27 8.69 -4.83
N GLY A 222 -4.33 8.68 -5.65
CA GLY A 222 -5.39 9.67 -5.61
C GLY A 222 -6.10 9.75 -4.26
N ASP A 223 -6.22 8.63 -3.54
CA ASP A 223 -6.86 8.58 -2.22
C ASP A 223 -6.11 9.38 -1.14
N PHE A 224 -4.83 9.71 -1.38
CA PHE A 224 -3.98 10.44 -0.43
C PHE A 224 -3.64 11.85 -0.89
N PHE A 225 -3.47 12.06 -2.20
CA PHE A 225 -2.94 13.31 -2.75
C PHE A 225 -3.97 14.16 -3.50
N LEU A 226 -5.19 13.67 -3.69
CA LEU A 226 -6.28 14.42 -4.30
C LEU A 226 -7.39 14.66 -3.27
N SER A 227 -8.11 15.76 -3.44
CA SER A 227 -9.30 16.05 -2.63
C SER A 227 -10.43 15.09 -2.99
N SER A 228 -11.08 14.52 -1.96
CA SER A 228 -12.34 13.77 -2.06
C SER A 228 -13.51 14.62 -2.53
#